data_AF-A0A7V0MEP7-F1
#
_entry.id   AF-A0A7V0MEP7-F1
#
_cell.length_a   1.000
_cell.length_b   1.000
_cell.length_c   1.000
_cell.angle_alpha   90.00
_cell.angle_beta   90.00
_cell.angle_gamma   90.00
#
_symmetry.space_group_name_H-M   'P 1'
#
loop_
_entity.id
_entity.type
_entity.pdbx_description
1 polymer ?
#
loop_
_entity_poly.entity_id
_entity_poly.type
_entity_poly.pdbx_seq_one_letter_code
_entity_poly.pdbx_strand_id
1 'polypeptide(L)'
;MEKISFKRVQIAGLFIISFLGMMVHMALYSHVAEGKLLGWAESLMNALKAEGATLKSVADAARLPEIEIMSGGTMYVAVLWFALLALPAILPLLTERRAWRWVTAIVGLVMTLGGIFDAISHMTMPGQVPIGLSGLIIGSIPGVIAVVFAFGWARAGE
;
A
#
# COMPACT_ATOMS: atom_id res chain seq x y z
N MET A 1 21.09 19.68 19.87
CA MET A 1 20.62 19.87 18.48
C MET A 1 20.63 18.56 17.68
N GLU A 2 21.73 17.80 17.67
CA GLU A 2 21.86 16.55 16.90
C GLU A 2 20.84 15.45 17.26
N LYS A 3 20.54 15.25 18.55
CA LYS A 3 19.54 14.24 18.99
C LYS A 3 18.13 14.49 18.45
N ILE A 4 17.75 15.76 18.24
CA ILE A 4 16.42 16.12 17.71
C ILE A 4 16.39 15.89 16.20
N SER A 5 17.45 16.31 15.49
CA SER A 5 17.61 16.05 14.05
C SER A 5 17.59 14.55 13.74
N PHE A 6 18.30 13.74 14.51
CA PHE A 6 18.33 12.29 14.33
C PHE A 6 16.94 11.65 14.51
N LYS A 7 16.18 12.04 15.54
CA LYS A 7 14.81 11.55 15.74
C LYS A 7 13.89 11.91 14.58
N ARG A 8 14.01 13.11 14.00
CA ARG A 8 13.22 13.54 12.84
C ARG A 8 13.51 12.67 11.61
N VAL A 9 14.79 12.37 11.36
CA VAL A 9 15.22 11.48 10.28
C VAL A 9 14.71 10.05 10.50
N GLN A 10 14.72 9.55 11.75
CA GLN A 10 14.14 8.24 12.07
C GLN A 10 12.63 8.18 11.81
N ILE A 11 11.88 9.21 12.22
CA ILE A 11 10.44 9.32 11.95
C ILE A 11 10.18 9.30 10.44
N ALA A 12 10.88 10.15 9.69
CA ALA A 12 10.78 10.20 8.23
C ALA A 12 11.11 8.84 7.60
N GLY A 13 12.21 8.21 7.98
CA GLY A 13 12.65 6.92 7.46
C GLY A 13 11.64 5.80 7.71
N LEU A 14 11.04 5.75 8.91
CA LEU A 14 10.02 4.76 9.22
C LEU A 14 8.71 4.98 8.43
N PHE A 15 8.29 6.23 8.23
CA PHE A 15 7.16 6.53 7.36
C PHE A 15 7.45 6.21 5.89
N ILE A 16 8.70 6.40 5.42
CA ILE A 16 9.11 5.97 4.07
C ILE A 16 9.03 4.46 3.94
N ILE A 17 9.54 3.70 4.92
CA ILE A 17 9.48 2.23 4.90
C ILE A 17 8.02 1.76 4.90
N SER A 18 7.20 2.34 5.79
CA SER A 18 5.76 2.05 5.86
C SER A 18 5.06 2.32 4.53
N PHE A 19 5.35 3.47 3.91
CA PHE A 19 4.81 3.86 2.62
C PHE A 19 5.22 2.91 1.50
N LEU A 20 6.50 2.56 1.40
CA LEU A 20 6.99 1.60 0.41
C LEU A 20 6.38 0.21 0.64
N GLY A 21 6.21 -0.20 1.90
CA GLY A 21 5.51 -1.43 2.25
C GLY A 21 4.07 -1.46 1.74
N MET A 22 3.35 -0.34 1.89
CA MET A 22 2.01 -0.19 1.32
C MET A 22 2.01 -0.27 -0.21
N MET A 23 2.99 0.34 -0.88
CA MET A 23 3.10 0.25 -2.35
C MET A 23 3.38 -1.18 -2.83
N VAL A 24 4.24 -1.91 -2.12
CA VAL A 24 4.49 -3.33 -2.40
C VAL A 24 3.21 -4.15 -2.17
N HIS A 25 2.49 -3.89 -1.08
CA HIS A 25 1.21 -4.55 -0.79
C HIS A 25 0.18 -4.32 -1.90
N MET A 26 -0.01 -3.06 -2.34
CA MET A 26 -0.92 -2.73 -3.43
C MET A 26 -0.50 -3.37 -4.77
N ALA A 27 0.80 -3.44 -5.04
CA ALA A 27 1.31 -4.13 -6.22
C ALA A 27 1.04 -5.64 -6.15
N LEU A 28 1.25 -6.28 -4.99
CA LEU A 28 0.95 -7.69 -4.76
C LEU A 28 -0.55 -7.96 -4.87
N TYR A 29 -1.39 -7.12 -4.28
CA TYR A 29 -2.83 -7.21 -4.42
C TYR A 29 -3.25 -7.11 -5.88
N SER A 30 -2.70 -6.15 -6.63
CA SER A 30 -2.99 -6.04 -8.07
C SER A 30 -2.57 -7.31 -8.83
N HIS A 31 -1.41 -7.90 -8.51
CA HIS A 31 -0.95 -9.13 -9.19
C HIS A 31 -1.72 -10.39 -8.77
N VAL A 32 -2.19 -10.49 -7.52
CA VAL A 32 -2.82 -11.69 -6.96
C VAL A 32 -4.35 -11.62 -7.03
N ALA A 33 -4.96 -10.48 -6.72
CA ALA A 33 -6.41 -10.27 -6.77
C ALA A 33 -6.91 -9.96 -8.17
N GLU A 34 -6.13 -9.26 -9.02
CA GLU A 34 -6.41 -9.22 -10.47
C GLU A 34 -5.81 -10.44 -11.17
N GLY A 35 -5.96 -11.63 -10.58
CA GLY A 35 -5.67 -12.93 -11.19
C GLY A 35 -6.34 -13.19 -12.55
N LYS A 36 -6.91 -12.18 -13.20
CA LYS A 36 -7.19 -12.09 -14.62
C LYS A 36 -6.00 -12.55 -15.47
N LEU A 37 -4.75 -12.18 -15.18
CA LEU A 37 -3.60 -12.57 -16.03
C LEU A 37 -3.19 -14.04 -15.85
N LEU A 38 -3.06 -14.51 -14.60
CA LEU A 38 -2.73 -15.89 -14.29
C LEU A 38 -3.90 -16.84 -14.61
N GLY A 39 -5.12 -16.45 -14.28
CA GLY A 39 -6.36 -17.15 -14.63
C GLY A 39 -6.64 -17.14 -16.14
N TRP A 40 -6.25 -16.08 -16.86
CA TRP A 40 -6.26 -16.07 -18.34
C TRP A 40 -5.25 -17.08 -18.90
N ALA A 41 -4.02 -17.10 -18.40
CA ALA A 41 -3.00 -18.04 -18.84
C ALA A 41 -3.42 -19.50 -18.58
N GLU A 42 -4.02 -19.76 -17.43
CA GLU A 42 -4.57 -21.08 -17.10
C GLU A 42 -5.78 -21.43 -17.98
N SER A 43 -6.70 -20.50 -18.20
CA SER A 43 -7.86 -20.69 -19.08
C SER A 43 -7.45 -20.96 -20.53
N LEU A 44 -6.45 -20.23 -21.03
CA LEU A 44 -5.86 -20.45 -22.35
C LEU A 44 -5.20 -21.83 -22.45
N MET A 45 -4.42 -22.21 -21.44
CA MET A 45 -3.75 -23.50 -21.42
C MET A 45 -4.73 -24.67 -21.31
N ASN A 46 -5.85 -24.50 -20.60
CA ASN A 46 -6.93 -25.48 -20.54
C ASN A 46 -7.70 -25.56 -21.86
N ALA A 47 -7.98 -24.43 -22.51
CA ALA A 47 -8.61 -24.39 -23.83
C ALA A 47 -7.75 -25.06 -24.91
N LEU A 48 -6.42 -24.97 -24.80
CA LEU A 48 -5.47 -25.66 -25.70
C LEU A 48 -5.37 -27.16 -25.44
N LYS A 49 -5.64 -27.62 -24.21
CA LYS A 49 -5.55 -29.04 -23.81
C LYS A 49 -6.85 -29.82 -23.96
N ALA A 50 -7.98 -29.14 -24.17
CA ALA A 50 -9.28 -29.80 -24.31
C ALA A 50 -9.35 -30.61 -25.62
N GLU A 51 -9.74 -31.89 -25.53
CA GLU A 51 -10.04 -32.70 -26.71
C GLU A 51 -11.18 -32.04 -27.51
N GLY A 52 -10.93 -31.77 -28.80
CA GLY A 52 -11.88 -31.07 -29.67
C GLY A 52 -11.76 -29.54 -29.67
N ALA A 53 -10.67 -28.97 -29.14
CA ALA A 53 -10.40 -27.53 -29.21
C ALA A 53 -10.47 -27.01 -30.66
N THR A 54 -11.31 -26.00 -30.88
CA THR A 54 -11.45 -25.33 -32.19
C THR A 54 -10.63 -24.05 -32.20
N LEU A 55 -10.26 -23.58 -33.39
CA LEU A 55 -9.57 -22.29 -33.54
C LEU A 55 -10.34 -21.14 -32.86
N LYS A 56 -11.68 -21.22 -32.88
CA LYS A 56 -12.58 -20.27 -32.25
C LYS A 56 -12.53 -20.32 -30.72
N SER A 57 -12.58 -21.51 -30.12
CA SER A 57 -12.54 -21.64 -28.64
C SER A 57 -11.19 -21.21 -28.06
N VAL A 58 -10.09 -21.43 -28.79
CA VAL A 58 -8.76 -20.93 -28.41
C VAL A 58 -8.66 -19.41 -28.61
N ALA A 59 -9.21 -18.87 -29.71
CA ALA A 59 -9.20 -17.42 -29.97
C ALA A 59 -10.05 -16.62 -28.96
N ASP A 60 -11.19 -17.18 -28.52
CA ASP A 60 -12.04 -16.55 -27.51
C ASP A 60 -11.35 -16.52 -26.13
N ALA A 61 -10.60 -17.58 -25.77
CA ALA A 61 -9.79 -17.62 -24.55
C ALA A 61 -8.50 -16.78 -24.63
N ALA A 62 -7.95 -16.58 -25.83
CA ALA A 62 -6.73 -15.79 -26.05
C ALA A 62 -6.96 -14.27 -26.01
N ARG A 63 -8.22 -13.79 -25.97
CA ARG A 63 -8.50 -12.37 -25.75
C ARG A 63 -7.93 -11.96 -24.40
N LEU A 64 -6.99 -11.01 -24.43
CA LEU A 64 -6.45 -10.42 -23.21
C LEU A 64 -7.62 -9.92 -22.36
N PRO A 65 -7.58 -10.11 -21.03
CA PRO A 65 -8.57 -9.49 -20.16
C PRO A 65 -8.60 -8.00 -20.45
N GLU A 66 -9.80 -7.43 -20.62
CA GLU A 66 -9.93 -5.99 -20.58
C GLU A 66 -9.51 -5.54 -19.18
N ILE A 67 -8.29 -5.02 -19.11
CA ILE A 67 -7.80 -4.28 -17.96
C ILE A 67 -8.52 -2.94 -18.09
N GLU A 68 -9.55 -2.73 -17.27
CA GLU A 68 -10.13 -1.40 -17.12
C GLU A 68 -8.99 -0.47 -16.73
N ILE A 69 -8.59 0.38 -17.67
CA ILE A 69 -7.64 1.45 -17.38
C ILE A 69 -8.30 2.27 -16.28
N MET A 70 -7.61 2.39 -15.15
CA MET A 70 -8.07 3.09 -13.97
C MET A 70 -8.77 4.39 -14.37
N SER A 71 -10.08 4.50 -14.10
CA SER A 71 -10.86 5.68 -14.48
C SER A 71 -10.20 6.97 -13.98
N GLY A 72 -10.43 8.10 -14.65
CA GLY A 72 -9.87 9.38 -14.20
C GLY A 72 -10.20 9.72 -12.74
N GLY A 73 -11.36 9.26 -12.23
CA GLY A 73 -11.74 9.40 -10.82
C GLY A 73 -10.88 8.56 -9.87
N THR A 74 -10.61 7.29 -10.19
CA THR A 74 -9.73 6.44 -9.39
C THR A 74 -8.28 6.91 -9.43
N MET A 75 -7.82 7.47 -10.56
CA MET A 75 -6.51 8.09 -10.67
C MET A 75 -6.35 9.31 -9.76
N TYR A 76 -7.36 10.19 -9.72
CA TYR A 76 -7.35 11.35 -8.83
C TYR A 76 -7.27 10.92 -7.36
N VAL A 77 -8.06 9.93 -6.97
CA VAL A 77 -8.05 9.36 -5.60
C VAL A 77 -6.67 8.77 -5.29
N ALA A 78 -6.07 8.02 -6.21
CA ALA A 78 -4.74 7.45 -6.02
C ALA A 78 -3.65 8.52 -5.81
N VAL A 79 -3.65 9.59 -6.62
CA VAL A 79 -2.69 10.70 -6.50
C VAL A 79 -2.88 11.47 -5.19
N LEU A 80 -4.13 11.74 -4.80
CA LEU A 80 -4.45 12.40 -3.54
C LEU A 80 -3.94 11.56 -2.36
N TRP A 81 -4.23 10.26 -2.35
CA TRP A 81 -3.73 9.35 -1.33
C TRP A 81 -2.20 9.31 -1.33
N PHE A 82 -1.55 9.19 -2.49
CA PHE A 82 -0.10 9.24 -2.58
C PHE A 82 0.49 10.50 -1.92
N ALA A 83 -0.08 11.67 -2.23
CA ALA A 83 0.37 12.94 -1.66
C ALA A 83 0.16 12.99 -0.13
N LEU A 84 -0.99 12.50 0.35
CA LEU A 84 -1.29 12.39 1.77
C LEU A 84 -0.34 11.42 2.48
N LEU A 85 0.01 10.32 1.83
CA LEU A 85 0.92 9.30 2.36
C LEU A 85 2.37 9.80 2.44
N ALA A 86 2.77 10.69 1.54
CA ALA A 86 4.12 11.28 1.54
C ALA A 86 4.31 12.36 2.62
N LEU A 87 3.24 13.01 3.06
CA LEU A 87 3.29 14.10 4.05
C LEU A 87 4.04 13.73 5.35
N PRO A 88 3.71 12.65 6.07
CA PRO A 88 4.41 12.31 7.30
C PRO A 88 5.85 11.85 7.09
N ALA A 89 6.23 11.43 5.88
CA ALA A 89 7.61 11.14 5.52
C ALA A 89 8.45 12.41 5.29
N ILE A 90 7.85 13.43 4.65
CA ILE A 90 8.57 14.64 4.21
C ILE A 90 8.58 15.73 5.29
N LEU A 91 7.44 15.97 5.94
CA LEU A 91 7.28 17.07 6.90
C LEU A 91 8.33 17.07 8.03
N PRO A 92 8.70 15.92 8.64
CA PRO A 92 9.73 15.89 9.66
C PRO A 92 11.08 16.42 9.16
N LEU A 93 11.36 16.38 7.86
CA LEU A 93 12.63 16.87 7.29
C LEU A 93 12.59 18.38 7.00
N LEU A 94 11.42 18.90 6.64
CA LEU A 94 11.27 20.28 6.16
C LEU A 94 11.07 21.32 7.28
N THR A 95 10.49 20.94 8.41
CA THR A 95 10.09 21.93 9.42
C THR A 95 10.09 21.40 10.85
N GLU A 96 10.33 22.30 11.80
CA GLU A 96 10.25 22.03 13.24
C GLU A 96 9.08 22.74 13.92
N ARG A 97 8.22 23.44 13.18
CA ARG A 97 7.10 24.18 13.79
C ARG A 97 6.15 23.21 14.47
N ARG A 98 5.73 23.52 15.70
CA ARG A 98 4.88 22.66 16.54
C ARG A 98 3.64 22.13 15.82
N ALA A 99 2.92 22.99 15.10
CA ALA A 99 1.73 22.60 14.34
C ALA A 99 2.02 21.47 13.34
N TRP A 100 3.12 21.57 12.59
CA TRP A 100 3.50 20.55 11.60
C TRP A 100 3.93 19.22 12.24
N ARG A 101 4.48 19.24 13.45
CA ARG A 101 4.77 18.00 14.19
C ARG A 101 3.50 17.21 14.50
N TRP A 102 2.46 17.92 14.93
CA TRP A 102 1.14 17.33 15.18
C TRP A 102 0.48 16.84 13.89
N VAL A 103 0.61 17.60 12.79
CA VAL A 103 0.13 17.14 11.47
C VAL A 103 0.82 15.84 11.07
N THR A 104 2.15 15.73 11.18
CA THR A 104 2.87 14.47 10.93
C THR A 104 2.30 13.33 11.78
N ALA A 105 2.13 13.54 13.09
CA ALA A 105 1.67 12.50 14.00
C ALA A 105 0.23 12.03 13.69
N ILE A 106 -0.69 12.97 13.45
CA ILE A 106 -2.10 12.68 13.19
C ILE A 106 -2.28 12.02 11.81
N VAL A 107 -1.66 12.58 10.77
CA VAL A 107 -1.74 12.01 9.42
C VAL A 107 -1.11 10.62 9.41
N GLY A 108 0.08 10.47 10.02
CA GLY A 108 0.72 9.17 10.17
C GLY A 108 -0.12 8.15 10.92
N LEU A 109 -0.83 8.57 11.97
CA LEU A 109 -1.75 7.71 12.73
C LEU A 109 -2.91 7.23 11.85
N VAL A 110 -3.59 8.14 11.16
CA VAL A 110 -4.72 7.79 10.28
C VAL A 110 -4.28 6.81 9.20
N MET A 111 -3.13 7.05 8.58
CA MET A 111 -2.56 6.15 7.56
C MET A 111 -2.23 4.77 8.12
N THR A 112 -1.58 4.73 9.29
CA THR A 112 -1.21 3.47 9.94
C THR A 112 -2.45 2.66 10.30
N LEU A 113 -3.49 3.31 10.84
CA LEU A 113 -4.76 2.65 11.14
C LEU A 113 -5.46 2.15 9.87
N GLY A 114 -5.45 2.94 8.79
CA GLY A 114 -5.97 2.51 7.49
C GLY A 114 -5.26 1.25 6.98
N GLY A 115 -3.93 1.21 7.04
CA GLY A 115 -3.15 0.04 6.66
C GLY A 115 -3.39 -1.19 7.54
N ILE A 116 -3.60 -1.01 8.84
CA ILE A 116 -3.98 -2.10 9.75
C ILE A 116 -5.36 -2.66 9.38
N PHE A 117 -6.33 -1.78 9.13
CA PHE A 117 -7.69 -2.18 8.77
C PHE A 117 -7.72 -2.94 7.42
N ASP A 118 -6.99 -2.43 6.42
CA ASP A 118 -6.84 -3.08 5.12
C ASP A 118 -6.22 -4.49 5.27
N ALA A 119 -5.12 -4.59 6.01
CA ALA A 119 -4.43 -5.85 6.23
C ALA A 119 -5.30 -6.87 6.99
N ILE A 120 -6.05 -6.44 8.01
CA ILE A 120 -7.03 -7.30 8.71
C ILE A 120 -8.13 -7.75 7.74
N SER A 121 -8.62 -6.84 6.89
CA SER A 121 -9.66 -7.16 5.91
C SER A 121 -9.20 -8.28 4.98
N HIS A 122 -7.96 -8.24 4.48
CA HIS A 122 -7.37 -9.34 3.71
C HIS A 122 -7.31 -10.67 4.48
N MET A 123 -7.03 -10.66 5.78
CA MET A 123 -6.99 -11.89 6.57
C MET A 123 -8.35 -12.55 6.76
N THR A 124 -9.44 -11.78 6.64
CA THR A 124 -10.80 -12.33 6.73
C THR A 124 -11.27 -12.95 5.41
N MET A 125 -10.57 -12.70 4.30
CA MET A 125 -10.89 -13.25 2.99
C MET A 125 -10.18 -14.60 2.75
N PRO A 126 -10.88 -15.64 2.24
CA PRO A 126 -10.26 -16.91 1.90
C PRO A 126 -9.08 -16.75 0.93
N GLY A 127 -7.94 -17.35 1.26
CA GLY A 127 -6.74 -17.33 0.43
C GLY A 127 -5.90 -16.04 0.46
N GLN A 128 -6.34 -14.99 1.18
CA GLN A 128 -5.64 -13.70 1.23
C GLN A 128 -4.88 -13.45 2.53
N VAL A 129 -4.84 -14.42 3.46
CA VAL A 129 -4.09 -14.33 4.72
C VAL A 129 -2.62 -13.92 4.53
N PRO A 130 -1.85 -14.46 3.56
CA PRO A 130 -0.46 -14.04 3.35
C PRO A 130 -0.32 -12.58 2.92
N ILE A 131 -1.29 -12.06 2.17
CA ILE A 131 -1.33 -10.65 1.73
C ILE A 131 -1.61 -9.73 2.94
N GLY A 132 -2.59 -10.10 3.77
CA GLY A 132 -2.83 -9.38 5.02
C GLY A 132 -1.60 -9.37 5.94
N LEU A 133 -0.90 -10.51 6.07
CA LEU A 133 0.29 -10.60 6.91
C LEU A 133 1.44 -9.75 6.38
N SER A 134 1.70 -9.74 5.07
CA SER A 134 2.74 -8.90 4.48
C SER A 134 2.42 -7.41 4.63
N GLY A 135 1.15 -7.00 4.44
CA GLY A 135 0.70 -5.63 4.67
C GLY A 135 0.91 -5.16 6.12
N LEU A 136 0.67 -6.02 7.11
CA LEU A 136 0.98 -5.70 8.50
C LEU A 136 2.48 -5.56 8.74
N ILE A 137 3.27 -6.54 8.32
CA ILE A 137 4.70 -6.62 8.64
C ILE A 137 5.47 -5.48 7.99
N ILE A 138 5.24 -5.23 6.71
CA ILE A 138 6.06 -4.32 5.91
C ILE A 138 5.48 -2.89 5.94
N GLY A 139 4.15 -2.75 5.99
CA GLY A 139 3.48 -1.46 6.02
C GLY A 139 3.20 -0.97 7.45
N SER A 140 2.43 -1.74 8.21
CA SER A 140 1.80 -1.25 9.45
C SER A 140 2.74 -1.20 10.65
N ILE A 141 3.60 -2.20 10.87
CA ILE A 141 4.53 -2.23 12.02
C ILE A 141 5.49 -1.01 11.99
N PRO A 142 6.18 -0.70 10.87
CA PRO A 142 6.99 0.50 10.78
C PRO A 142 6.17 1.78 11.01
N GLY A 143 4.93 1.81 10.51
CA GLY A 143 3.99 2.93 10.70
C GLY A 143 3.67 3.17 12.19
N VAL A 144 3.35 2.12 12.95
CA VAL A 144 3.06 2.23 14.39
C VAL A 144 4.26 2.82 15.14
N ILE A 145 5.47 2.33 14.86
CA ILE A 145 6.70 2.84 15.49
C ILE A 145 6.91 4.31 15.11
N ALA A 146 6.73 4.66 13.83
CA ALA A 146 6.84 6.04 13.34
C ALA A 146 5.87 6.97 14.06
N VAL A 147 4.62 6.53 14.25
CA VAL A 147 3.56 7.28 14.94
C VAL A 147 3.91 7.52 16.40
N VAL A 148 4.37 6.50 17.12
CA VAL A 148 4.82 6.64 18.52
C VAL A 148 5.94 7.68 18.63
N PHE A 149 6.92 7.62 17.73
CA PHE A 149 8.01 8.59 17.71
C PHE A 149 7.54 9.99 17.30
N ALA A 150 6.61 10.10 16.35
CA ALA A 150 6.03 11.36 15.91
C ALA A 150 5.24 12.05 17.02
N PHE A 151 4.43 11.32 17.80
CA PHE A 151 3.77 11.88 18.99
C PHE A 151 4.77 12.32 20.05
N GLY A 152 5.82 11.52 20.32
CA GLY A 152 6.90 11.92 21.22
C GLY A 152 7.60 13.21 20.78
N TRP A 153 7.82 13.38 19.47
CA TRP A 153 8.40 14.59 18.90
C TRP A 153 7.44 15.79 18.91
N ALA A 154 6.14 15.56 18.68
CA ALA A 154 5.12 16.59 18.72
C ALA A 154 4.91 17.18 20.12
N ARG A 155 5.12 16.37 21.16
CA ARG A 155 5.03 16.78 22.58
C ARG A 155 6.33 17.37 23.12
N ALA A 156 7.48 17.13 22.49
CA ALA A 156 8.77 17.66 22.94
C ALA A 156 8.79 19.19 22.85
N GLY A 157 8.67 19.88 23.98
CA GLY A 157 8.57 21.34 24.09
C GLY A 157 7.34 21.84 24.84
N GLU A 158 6.49 20.96 25.37
CA GLU A 158 5.71 21.17 26.60
C GLU A 158 6.63 21.08 27.83
#